data_AF-A0A426TCV3-F1
#
_entry.id   AF-A0A426TCV3-F1
#
_cell.length_a   1.000
_cell.length_b   1.000
_cell.length_c   1.000
_cell.angle_alpha   90.00
_cell.angle_beta   90.00
_cell.angle_gamma   90.00
#
_symmetry.space_group_name_H-M   'P 1'
#
loop_
_entity.id
_entity.type
_entity.pdbx_description
1 polymer ?
#
loop_
_entity_poly.entity_id
_entity_poly.type
_entity_poly.pdbx_seq_one_letter_code
_entity_poly.pdbx_strand_id
1 'polypeptide(L)'
;MNNLKVEDCMKDELERYLLKDLDINRILGIVKDLGLADSWICAGTIRNFIWNHYRFDKNTDVDLIFYDEKISHQATKELEANLRQRYPEYQREVKNQVFMHIRSPATSPYQSSKGAYHIPCWF
;
A
#
# COMPACT_ATOMS: atom_id res chain seq x y z
N MET A 1 -19.84 -24.35 -12.50
CA MET A 1 -20.43 -23.77 -11.26
C MET A 1 -19.74 -24.40 -10.06
N ASN A 2 -18.72 -23.74 -9.48
CA ASN A 2 -18.28 -23.91 -8.07
C ASN A 2 -17.05 -23.07 -7.64
N ASN A 3 -16.52 -22.15 -8.45
CA ASN A 3 -15.39 -21.29 -8.01
C ASN A 3 -15.78 -20.08 -7.14
N LEU A 4 -17.05 -19.66 -7.12
CA LEU A 4 -17.44 -18.40 -6.46
C LEU A 4 -17.44 -18.45 -4.93
N LYS A 5 -17.67 -19.62 -4.30
CA LYS A 5 -17.78 -19.67 -2.82
C LYS A 5 -16.44 -19.60 -2.08
N VAL A 6 -15.35 -20.04 -2.69
CA VAL A 6 -14.02 -20.05 -2.05
C VAL A 6 -13.43 -18.64 -2.07
N GLU A 7 -13.56 -17.93 -3.19
CA GLU A 7 -13.07 -16.55 -3.34
C GLU A 7 -13.76 -15.58 -2.36
N ASP A 8 -15.09 -15.65 -2.26
CA ASP A 8 -15.85 -14.80 -1.35
C ASP A 8 -15.51 -15.10 0.13
N CYS A 9 -15.43 -16.38 0.50
CA CYS A 9 -15.09 -16.79 1.87
C CYS A 9 -13.67 -16.36 2.28
N MET A 10 -12.70 -16.50 1.38
CA MET A 10 -11.31 -16.08 1.64
C MET A 10 -11.19 -14.56 1.79
N LYS A 11 -11.94 -13.80 0.98
CA LYS A 11 -11.98 -12.34 1.09
C LYS A 11 -12.54 -11.90 2.44
N ASP A 12 -13.67 -12.46 2.85
CA ASP A 12 -14.33 -12.12 4.12
C ASP A 12 -13.44 -12.48 5.32
N GLU A 13 -12.71 -13.60 5.25
CA GLU A 13 -11.78 -14.03 6.28
C GLU A 13 -10.57 -13.09 6.38
N LEU A 14 -9.94 -12.76 5.25
CA LEU A 14 -8.81 -11.84 5.22
C LEU A 14 -9.20 -10.45 5.72
N GLU A 15 -10.34 -9.93 5.27
CA GLU A 15 -10.88 -8.64 5.74
C GLU A 15 -11.07 -8.66 7.26
N ARG A 16 -11.65 -9.74 7.79
CA ARG A 16 -11.84 -9.89 9.24
C ARG A 16 -10.52 -9.88 10.01
N TYR A 17 -9.48 -10.53 9.50
CA TYR A 17 -8.18 -10.53 10.16
C TYR A 17 -7.48 -9.17 10.08
N LEU A 18 -7.51 -8.51 8.92
CA LEU A 18 -6.97 -7.17 8.74
C LEU A 18 -7.65 -6.17 9.69
N LEU A 19 -8.98 -6.23 9.80
CA LEU A 19 -9.75 -5.36 10.71
C LEU A 19 -9.62 -5.72 12.19
N LYS A 20 -9.07 -6.89 12.54
CA LYS A 20 -8.77 -7.25 13.94
C LYS A 20 -7.37 -6.85 14.36
N ASP A 21 -6.44 -6.72 13.42
CA ASP A 21 -5.07 -6.32 13.72
C ASP A 21 -5.02 -4.81 14.06
N LEU A 22 -4.51 -4.50 15.24
CA LEU A 22 -4.49 -3.13 15.76
C LEU A 22 -3.54 -2.24 14.96
N ASP A 23 -2.44 -2.80 14.47
CA ASP A 23 -1.44 -2.04 13.71
C ASP A 23 -1.95 -1.78 12.29
N ILE A 24 -2.57 -2.76 11.63
CA ILE A 24 -3.23 -2.55 10.32
C ILE A 24 -4.30 -1.46 10.42
N ASN A 25 -5.20 -1.53 11.41
CA ASN A 25 -6.22 -0.50 11.61
C ASN A 25 -5.61 0.89 11.84
N ARG A 26 -4.54 0.95 12.63
CA ARG A 26 -3.83 2.21 12.88
C ARG A 26 -3.21 2.75 11.60
N ILE A 27 -2.57 1.91 10.79
CA ILE A 27 -2.00 2.31 9.50
C ILE A 27 -3.09 2.81 8.57
N LEU A 28 -4.23 2.11 8.46
CA LEU A 28 -5.38 2.55 7.65
C LEU A 28 -5.92 3.90 8.11
N GLY A 29 -6.00 4.14 9.42
CA GLY A 29 -6.36 5.44 9.98
C GLY A 29 -5.39 6.54 9.58
N ILE A 30 -4.08 6.28 9.66
CA ILE A 30 -3.04 7.23 9.24
C ILE A 30 -3.18 7.55 7.75
N VAL A 31 -3.32 6.54 6.89
CA VAL A 31 -3.47 6.73 5.43
C VAL A 31 -4.71 7.56 5.12
N LYS A 32 -5.82 7.31 5.81
CA LYS A 32 -7.05 8.10 5.68
C LYS A 32 -6.83 9.56 6.08
N ASP A 33 -6.14 9.81 7.19
CA ASP A 33 -5.88 11.17 7.70
C ASP A 33 -4.90 11.96 6.81
N LEU A 34 -4.08 11.29 6.00
CA LEU A 34 -3.20 11.96 5.03
C LEU A 34 -3.98 12.63 3.89
N GLY A 35 -5.22 12.21 3.62
CA GLY A 35 -6.06 12.81 2.58
C GLY A 35 -5.51 12.67 1.16
N LEU A 36 -4.62 11.70 0.92
CA LEU A 36 -4.02 11.47 -0.40
C LEU A 36 -5.04 10.88 -1.38
N ALA A 37 -5.11 11.45 -2.57
CA ALA A 37 -5.93 10.93 -3.66
C ALA A 37 -5.44 9.54 -4.10
N ASP A 38 -6.39 8.64 -4.36
CA ASP A 38 -6.13 7.29 -4.89
C ASP A 38 -5.02 6.54 -4.13
N SER A 39 -5.08 6.54 -2.80
CA SER A 39 -4.08 5.94 -1.91
C SER A 39 -4.46 4.53 -1.42
N TRP A 40 -3.47 3.64 -1.37
CA TRP A 40 -3.66 2.22 -1.08
C TRP A 40 -2.47 1.66 -0.29
N ILE A 41 -2.75 0.78 0.67
CA ILE A 41 -1.74 -0.11 1.24
C ILE A 41 -1.55 -1.29 0.27
N CYS A 42 -0.31 -1.54 -0.14
CA CYS A 42 0.01 -2.42 -1.25
C CYS A 42 0.50 -3.81 -0.87
N ALA A 43 0.73 -4.60 -1.92
CA ALA A 43 0.87 -6.04 -1.88
C ALA A 43 1.95 -6.55 -0.92
N GLY A 44 3.08 -5.88 -0.73
CA GLY A 44 4.12 -6.36 0.19
C GLY A 44 3.65 -6.39 1.64
N THR A 45 2.94 -5.35 2.10
CA THR A 45 2.32 -5.32 3.43
C THR A 45 1.28 -6.43 3.63
N ILE A 46 0.35 -6.60 2.67
CA ILE A 46 -0.70 -7.62 2.78
C ILE A 46 -0.12 -9.04 2.66
N ARG A 47 0.86 -9.22 1.79
CA ARG A 47 1.57 -10.50 1.59
C ARG A 47 2.35 -10.89 2.84
N ASN A 48 3.09 -9.96 3.45
CA ASN A 48 3.79 -10.20 4.71
C ASN A 48 2.81 -10.51 5.83
N PHE A 49 1.68 -9.81 5.90
CA PHE A 49 0.61 -10.08 6.86
C PHE A 49 0.05 -11.52 6.74
N ILE A 50 -0.18 -11.99 5.50
CA ILE A 50 -0.63 -13.36 5.24
C ILE A 50 0.47 -14.37 5.60
N TRP A 51 1.72 -14.15 5.19
CA TRP A 51 2.84 -15.05 5.52
C TRP A 51 3.11 -15.15 7.03
N ASN A 52 2.88 -14.06 7.75
CA ASN A 52 3.00 -14.00 9.22
C ASN A 52 1.73 -14.50 9.94
N HIS A 53 0.91 -15.30 9.25
CA HIS A 53 -0.30 -15.93 9.80
C HIS A 53 -1.28 -14.90 10.39
N TYR A 54 -1.61 -13.88 9.59
CA TYR A 54 -2.57 -12.83 9.93
C TYR A 54 -2.15 -11.95 11.11
N ARG A 55 -0.85 -11.64 11.16
CA ARG A 55 -0.27 -10.71 12.14
C ARG A 55 0.64 -9.73 11.46
N PHE A 56 0.48 -8.45 11.78
CA PHE A 56 1.39 -7.43 11.28
C PHE A 56 2.74 -7.50 12.01
N ASP A 57 3.83 -7.34 11.26
CA ASP A 57 5.19 -7.24 11.80
C ASP A 57 5.75 -5.85 11.53
N LYS A 58 6.01 -5.11 12.61
CA LYS A 58 6.56 -3.74 12.58
C LYS A 58 7.96 -3.65 12.01
N ASN A 59 8.67 -4.78 11.94
CA ASN A 59 9.98 -4.84 11.32
C ASN A 59 9.90 -4.93 9.79
N THR A 60 8.70 -5.11 9.23
CA THR A 60 8.47 -5.12 7.78
C THR A 60 7.97 -3.77 7.27
N ASP A 61 8.24 -3.51 6.00
CA ASP A 61 7.82 -2.27 5.35
C ASP A 61 6.30 -2.20 5.13
N VAL A 62 5.77 -0.99 5.34
CA VAL A 62 4.42 -0.57 4.97
C VAL A 62 4.48 0.09 3.60
N ASP A 63 3.97 -0.61 2.59
CA ASP A 63 3.89 -0.11 1.22
C ASP A 63 2.68 0.80 1.08
N LEU A 64 2.90 2.11 1.12
CA LEU A 64 1.87 3.10 0.80
C LEU A 64 2.09 3.62 -0.61
N ILE A 65 1.16 3.30 -1.51
CA ILE A 65 1.14 3.90 -2.83
C ILE A 65 0.01 4.90 -2.95
N PHE A 66 0.19 5.89 -3.80
CA PHE A 66 -0.87 6.79 -4.20
C PHE A 66 -0.61 7.30 -5.62
N TYR A 67 -1.62 7.89 -6.23
CA TYR A 67 -1.50 8.52 -7.54
C TYR A 67 -2.04 9.94 -7.46
N ASP A 68 -1.14 10.92 -7.55
CA ASP A 68 -1.52 12.33 -7.60
C ASP A 68 -0.51 13.13 -8.43
N GLU A 69 -0.94 13.62 -9.60
CA GLU A 69 -0.13 14.42 -10.52
C GLU A 69 0.22 15.80 -9.94
N LYS A 70 -0.55 16.28 -8.96
CA LYS A 70 -0.33 17.58 -8.31
C LYS A 70 0.80 17.52 -7.28
N ILE A 71 1.13 16.32 -6.80
CA ILE A 71 2.18 16.09 -5.80
C ILE A 71 3.49 15.80 -6.52
N SER A 72 4.48 16.68 -6.32
CA SER A 72 5.81 16.49 -6.90
C SER A 72 6.56 15.32 -6.24
N HIS A 73 7.60 14.81 -6.93
CA HIS A 73 8.48 13.79 -6.37
C HIS A 73 9.18 14.29 -5.08
N GLN A 74 9.50 15.59 -5.01
CA GLN A 74 10.09 16.19 -3.82
C GLN A 74 9.10 16.23 -2.65
N ALA A 75 7.85 16.65 -2.90
CA ALA A 75 6.79 16.63 -1.90
C ALA A 75 6.48 15.20 -1.42
N THR A 76 6.61 14.20 -2.29
CA THR A 76 6.48 12.78 -1.93
C THR A 76 7.56 12.35 -0.94
N LYS A 77 8.82 12.76 -1.15
CA LYS A 77 9.92 12.47 -0.21
C LYS A 77 9.74 13.18 1.12
N GLU A 78 9.26 14.42 1.11
CA GLU A 78 8.96 15.18 2.32
C GLU A 78 7.84 14.52 3.12
N LEU A 79 6.79 14.03 2.45
CA LEU A 79 5.73 13.25 3.06
C LEU A 79 6.27 11.97 3.71
N GLU A 80 7.13 11.22 3.02
CA GLU A 80 7.78 10.03 3.57
C GLU A 80 8.60 10.35 4.83
N ALA A 81 9.40 11.42 4.79
CA ALA A 81 10.20 11.86 5.93
C ALA A 81 9.33 12.28 7.13
N ASN A 82 8.26 13.04 6.88
CA ASN A 82 7.30 13.43 7.91
C ASN A 82 6.61 12.22 8.55
N LEU A 83 6.25 11.23 7.73
CA LEU A 83 5.64 9.98 8.22
C LEU A 83 6.61 9.16 9.06
N ARG A 84 7.88 9.09 8.66
CA ARG A 84 8.94 8.43 9.43
C ARG A 84 9.20 9.11 10.77
N GLN A 85 9.10 10.43 10.83
CA GLN A 85 9.25 11.18 12.08
C GLN A 85 8.04 11.02 13.00
N ARG A 86 6.83 11.09 12.45
CA ARG A 86 5.57 11.07 13.23
C ARG A 86 5.21 9.68 13.73
N TYR A 87 5.60 8.63 13.00
CA TYR A 87 5.32 7.25 13.36
C TYR A 87 6.54 6.36 13.10
N PRO A 88 7.59 6.50 13.93
CA PRO A 88 8.85 5.76 13.76
C PRO A 88 8.69 4.25 13.96
N GLU A 89 7.57 3.80 14.54
CA GLU A 89 7.26 2.38 14.76
C GLU A 89 6.89 1.63 13.46
N TYR A 90 6.66 2.34 12.36
CA TYR A 90 6.34 1.74 11.07
C TYR A 90 7.38 2.15 10.03
N GLN A 91 8.12 1.18 9.50
CA GLN A 91 8.94 1.38 8.31
C GLN A 91 7.98 1.61 7.14
N ARG A 92 8.06 2.76 6.45
CA ARG A 92 7.14 3.09 5.36
C ARG A 92 7.88 3.38 4.08
N GLU A 93 7.42 2.74 3.01
CA GLU A 93 7.77 3.12 1.66
C GLU A 93 6.58 3.87 1.05
N VAL A 94 6.75 5.17 0.81
CA VAL A 94 5.69 6.03 0.24
C VAL A 94 6.01 6.32 -1.21
N LYS A 95 5.20 5.81 -2.14
CA LYS A 95 5.49 5.90 -3.58
C LYS A 95 4.33 6.50 -4.36
N ASN A 96 4.58 7.67 -4.97
CA ASN A 96 3.68 8.26 -5.95
C ASN A 96 3.85 7.55 -7.30
N GLN A 97 2.79 6.88 -7.75
CA GLN A 97 2.77 6.10 -8.98
C GLN A 97 3.01 6.96 -10.23
N VAL A 98 2.71 8.26 -10.19
CA VAL A 98 3.00 9.19 -11.28
C VAL A 98 4.45 9.10 -11.73
N PHE A 99 5.42 8.91 -10.83
CA PHE A 99 6.85 8.92 -11.16
C PHE A 99 7.45 7.52 -11.39
N MET A 100 6.71 6.45 -11.14
CA MET A 100 7.28 5.10 -11.16
C MET A 100 7.67 4.63 -12.56
N HIS A 101 6.97 5.09 -13.61
CA HIS A 101 7.30 4.79 -15.01
C HIS A 101 8.69 5.30 -15.42
N ILE A 102 9.21 6.34 -14.75
CA ILE A 102 10.55 6.89 -14.98
C ILE A 102 11.65 5.89 -14.57
N ARG A 103 11.37 5.05 -13.57
CA ARG A 103 12.34 4.07 -13.04
C ARG A 103 12.29 2.73 -13.76
N SER A 104 11.31 2.52 -14.62
CA SER A 104 11.13 1.30 -15.41
C SER A 104 10.96 1.68 -16.88
N PRO A 105 12.07 1.75 -17.66
CA PRO A 105 12.05 2.33 -19.01
C PRO A 105 11.13 1.61 -20.02
N ALA A 106 10.60 0.43 -19.68
CA ALA A 106 9.64 -0.32 -20.47
C ALA A 106 8.17 -0.09 -20.09
N THR A 107 7.86 0.84 -19.17
CA THR A 107 6.49 1.08 -18.68
C THR A 107 5.94 2.43 -19.08
N SER A 108 4.74 2.43 -19.65
CA SER A 108 4.00 3.67 -19.95
C SER A 108 3.56 4.36 -18.65
N PRO A 109 3.33 5.70 -18.67
CA PRO A 109 2.82 6.42 -17.52
C PRO A 109 1.53 5.78 -16.99
N TYR A 110 1.49 5.55 -15.67
CA TYR A 110 0.30 5.04 -15.01
C TYR A 110 -0.81 6.09 -15.04
N GLN A 111 -2.06 5.64 -15.13
CA GLN A 111 -3.26 6.50 -15.14
C GLN A 111 -4.02 6.47 -13.81
N SER A 112 -3.66 5.56 -12.90
CA SER A 112 -4.21 5.39 -11.56
C SER A 112 -3.33 4.43 -10.75
N SER A 113 -3.51 4.41 -9.43
CA SER A 113 -2.90 3.40 -8.54
C SER A 113 -3.36 1.99 -8.90
N LYS A 114 -4.61 1.82 -9.35
CA LYS A 114 -5.15 0.53 -9.80
C LYS A 114 -4.47 0.03 -11.09
N GLY A 115 -4.12 0.95 -12.00
CA GLY A 115 -3.35 0.62 -13.21
C GLY A 115 -1.91 0.20 -12.92
N ALA A 116 -1.33 0.69 -11.81
CA ALA A 116 0.03 0.33 -11.37
C ALA A 116 0.12 -1.08 -10.73
N TYR A 117 -1.00 -1.66 -10.29
CA TYR A 117 -1.04 -3.02 -9.73
C TYR A 117 -0.73 -4.11 -10.78
N HIS A 118 -1.03 -3.87 -12.06
CA HIS A 118 -0.98 -4.89 -13.12
C HIS A 118 0.39 -5.06 -13.80
N ILE A 119 1.43 -4.34 -13.37
CA ILE A 119 2.73 -4.27 -14.07
C ILE A 119 3.87 -4.61 -13.09
N PRO A 120 4.89 -5.40 -13.50
CA PRO A 120 5.89 -6.03 -12.63
C PRO A 120 6.93 -5.07 -12.01
N CYS A 121 6.61 -3.78 -11.83
CA CYS A 121 7.50 -2.82 -11.20
C CYS A 121 7.64 -3.01 -9.67
N TRP A 122 7.10 -4.11 -9.13
CA TRP A 122 6.98 -4.40 -7.69
C TRP A 122 7.49 -5.79 -7.30
N PHE A 123 8.16 -6.51 -8.21
CA PHE A 123 8.84 -7.78 -7.96
C PHE A 123 10.32 -7.69 -8.32
#